data_AF-A0A9E4XDE9-F1
#
_entry.id   AF-A0A9E4XDE9-F1
#
_cell.length_a   1.000
_cell.length_b   1.000
_cell.length_c   1.000
_cell.angle_alpha   90.00
_cell.angle_beta   90.00
_cell.angle_gamma   90.00
#
_symmetry.space_group_name_H-M   'P 1'
#
loop_
_entity.id
_entity.type
_entity.pdbx_description
1 polymer ?
#
loop_
_entity_poly.entity_id
_entity_poly.type
_entity_poly.pdbx_seq_one_letter_code
_entity_poly.pdbx_strand_id
1 'polypeptide(L)'
;MTEALIAVQIEALPEGQFLATSEELPGLVAQGRTLQETLEIAQDVARKLVESYIENNDDLPPALKIKTAVNIQLSIPVSVD
;
A
#
# COMPACT_ATOMS: atom_id res chain seq x y z
N MET A 1 8.83 -10.15 4.71
CA MET A 1 8.04 -9.36 3.75
C MET A 1 7.91 -7.98 4.34
N THR A 2 8.06 -6.94 3.53
CA THR A 2 7.81 -5.57 4.02
C THR A 2 6.35 -5.25 3.77
N GLU A 3 5.69 -4.72 4.78
CA GLU A 3 4.28 -4.35 4.71
C GLU A 3 4.17 -2.83 4.55
N ALA A 4 3.23 -2.38 3.73
CA ALA A 4 2.87 -0.98 3.58
C ALA A 4 1.37 -0.83 3.86
N LEU A 5 0.99 0.31 4.42
CA LEU A 5 -0.40 0.66 4.65
C LEU A 5 -0.82 1.67 3.61
N ILE A 6 -1.99 1.46 3.00
CA ILE A 6 -2.63 2.42 2.10
C ILE A 6 -4.02 2.76 2.61
N ALA A 7 -4.46 4.00 2.37
CA ALA A 7 -5.83 4.42 2.63
C ALA A 7 -6.79 3.81 1.59
N VAL A 8 -7.84 3.16 2.06
CA VAL A 8 -8.93 2.62 1.22
C VAL A 8 -10.20 3.40 1.52
N GLN A 9 -10.77 4.02 0.49
CA GLN A 9 -12.08 4.64 0.54
C GLN A 9 -13.14 3.56 0.32
N ILE A 10 -14.11 3.50 1.23
CA ILE A 10 -15.28 2.63 1.11
C ILE A 10 -16.51 3.46 0.80
N GLU A 11 -17.29 3.02 -0.18
CA GLU A 11 -18.59 3.58 -0.54
C GLU A 11 -19.65 2.48 -0.47
N ALA A 12 -20.78 2.75 0.19
CA ALA A 12 -21.94 1.87 0.17
C ALA A 12 -22.80 2.20 -1.06
N LEU A 13 -23.09 1.19 -1.86
CA LEU A 13 -23.80 1.35 -3.12
C LEU A 13 -25.32 1.15 -2.94
N PRO A 14 -26.17 1.76 -3.79
CA PRO A 14 -27.63 1.64 -3.73
C PRO A 14 -28.13 0.18 -3.79
N GLU A 15 -27.36 -0.70 -4.42
CA GLU A 15 -27.67 -2.13 -4.58
C GLU A 15 -27.35 -2.97 -3.31
N GLY A 16 -26.91 -2.33 -2.22
CA GLY A 16 -26.58 -2.98 -0.95
C GLY A 16 -25.19 -3.63 -0.92
N GLN A 17 -24.30 -3.24 -1.84
CA GLN A 17 -22.91 -3.68 -1.91
C GLN A 17 -21.96 -2.58 -1.43
N PHE A 18 -20.67 -2.89 -1.31
CA PHE A 18 -19.62 -1.94 -0.97
C PHE A 18 -18.59 -1.88 -2.10
N LEU A 19 -18.15 -0.67 -2.42
CA LEU A 19 -17.05 -0.39 -3.35
C LEU A 19 -15.85 0.10 -2.56
N ALA A 20 -14.68 -0.49 -2.81
CA ALA A 20 -13.39 -0.06 -2.31
C ALA A 20 -12.56 0.52 -3.45
N THR A 21 -12.02 1.72 -3.23
CA THR A 21 -11.06 2.37 -4.11
C THR A 21 -9.92 2.99 -3.29
N SER A 22 -8.80 3.33 -3.93
CA SER A 22 -7.69 4.03 -3.26
C SER A 22 -7.04 5.03 -4.20
N GLU A 23 -6.90 6.27 -3.74
CA GLU A 23 -6.10 7.29 -4.45
C GLU A 23 -4.60 7.02 -4.31
N GLU A 24 -4.19 6.34 -3.24
CA GLU A 24 -2.78 6.04 -2.95
C GLU A 24 -2.24 4.86 -3.78
N LEU A 25 -3.12 3.96 -4.23
CA LEU A 25 -2.80 2.87 -5.15
C LEU A 25 -3.71 2.92 -6.38
N PRO A 26 -3.34 3.69 -7.42
CA PRO A 26 -4.12 3.79 -8.65
C PRO A 26 -4.39 2.42 -9.28
N GLY A 27 -5.65 2.23 -9.70
CA GLY A 27 -6.13 0.95 -10.23
C GLY A 27 -6.72 0.00 -9.18
N LEU A 28 -6.60 0.32 -7.89
CA LEU A 28 -7.30 -0.45 -6.85
C LEU A 28 -8.79 -0.16 -6.93
N VAL A 29 -9.55 -1.17 -7.37
CA VAL A 29 -11.01 -1.20 -7.38
C VAL A 29 -11.44 -2.60 -6.95
N ALA A 30 -12.27 -2.68 -5.92
CA ALA A 30 -12.82 -3.93 -5.42
C ALA A 30 -14.27 -3.74 -4.97
N GLN A 31 -15.12 -4.75 -5.15
CA GLN A 31 -16.52 -4.68 -4.76
C GLN A 31 -16.95 -5.99 -4.09
N GLY A 32 -17.72 -5.89 -3.02
CA GLY A 32 -18.23 -7.03 -2.28
C GLY A 32 -19.61 -6.78 -1.68
N ARG A 33 -20.27 -7.85 -1.21
CA ARG A 33 -21.59 -7.79 -0.58
C ARG A 33 -21.51 -7.35 0.88
N THR A 34 -20.33 -7.49 1.49
CA THR A 34 -20.07 -7.06 2.86
C THR A 34 -18.79 -6.22 2.92
N LEU A 35 -18.65 -5.39 3.96
CA LEU A 35 -17.44 -4.62 4.20
C LEU A 35 -16.20 -5.52 4.29
N GLN A 36 -16.30 -6.63 5.02
CA GLN A 36 -15.20 -7.58 5.20
C GLN A 36 -14.76 -8.20 3.86
N GLU A 37 -15.72 -8.75 3.10
CA GLU A 37 -15.42 -9.33 1.77
C GLU A 37 -14.79 -8.30 0.84
N THR A 38 -15.29 -7.06 0.86
CA THR A 38 -14.76 -5.99 0.01
C THR A 38 -13.31 -5.66 0.36
N LEU A 39 -12.97 -5.66 1.65
CA LEU A 39 -11.59 -5.44 2.11
C LEU A 39 -10.67 -6.62 1.77
N GLU A 40 -11.14 -7.86 1.87
CA GLU A 40 -10.40 -9.06 1.46
C GLU A 40 -10.08 -9.01 -0.04
N ILE A 41 -11.07 -8.67 -0.88
CA ILE A 41 -10.88 -8.49 -2.32
C ILE A 41 -9.92 -7.31 -2.59
N ALA A 42 -10.07 -6.19 -1.89
CA ALA A 42 -9.20 -5.02 -2.05
C ALA A 42 -7.73 -5.36 -1.73
N GLN A 43 -7.49 -6.18 -0.70
CA GLN A 43 -6.14 -6.63 -0.34
C GLN A 43 -5.53 -7.51 -1.44
N ASP A 44 -6.30 -8.44 -1.99
CA ASP A 44 -5.85 -9.29 -3.10
C ASP A 44 -5.57 -8.48 -4.38
N VAL A 45 -6.41 -7.49 -4.68
CA VAL A 45 -6.20 -6.56 -5.80
C VAL A 45 -4.95 -5.72 -5.57
N ALA A 46 -4.77 -5.17 -4.37
CA ALA A 46 -3.60 -4.37 -4.02
C ALA A 46 -2.30 -5.16 -4.23
N ARG A 47 -2.26 -6.41 -3.74
CA ARG A 47 -1.11 -7.30 -3.93
C ARG A 47 -0.77 -7.51 -5.40
N LYS A 48 -1.75 -7.84 -6.23
CA LYS A 48 -1.55 -8.05 -7.68
C LYS A 48 -1.09 -6.79 -8.40
N LEU A 49 -1.60 -5.63 -8.01
CA LEU A 49 -1.14 -4.36 -8.55
C LEU A 49 0.34 -4.13 -8.21
N VAL A 50 0.73 -4.29 -6.94
CA VAL A 50 2.14 -4.15 -6.53
C VAL A 50 3.04 -5.14 -7.26
N GLU A 51 2.63 -6.41 -7.38
CA GLU A 51 3.34 -7.42 -8.18
C GLU A 51 3.52 -6.93 -9.63
N SER A 52 2.48 -6.36 -10.25
CA SER A 52 2.54 -5.81 -11.60
C SER A 52 3.49 -4.61 -11.73
N TYR A 53 3.51 -3.66 -10.77
CA TYR A 53 4.47 -2.55 -10.78
C TYR A 53 5.91 -3.08 -10.76
N ILE A 54 6.19 -4.10 -9.93
CA ILE A 54 7.52 -4.69 -9.81
C ILE A 54 7.92 -5.43 -11.08
N GLU A 55 7.02 -6.24 -11.64
CA GLU A 55 7.29 -7.02 -12.86
C GLU A 55 7.53 -6.15 -14.09
N ASN A 56 6.81 -5.03 -14.21
CA ASN A 56 6.97 -4.08 -15.30
C ASN A 56 8.11 -3.06 -15.06
N ASN A 57 8.74 -3.10 -13.88
CA ASN A 57 9.77 -2.15 -13.44
C ASN A 57 9.25 -0.69 -13.44
N ASP A 58 7.97 -0.52 -13.11
CA ASP A 58 7.30 0.77 -12.96
C ASP A 58 7.62 1.38 -11.59
N ASP A 59 7.56 2.71 -11.53
CA ASP A 59 7.69 3.45 -10.28
C ASP A 59 6.50 3.15 -9.36
N LEU A 60 6.77 2.53 -8.20
CA LEU A 60 5.75 2.32 -7.18
C LEU A 60 5.14 3.67 -6.73
N PRO A 61 3.82 3.73 -6.46
CA PRO A 61 3.19 4.91 -5.88
C PRO A 61 3.88 5.35 -4.57
N PRO A 62 3.90 6.67 -4.25
CA PRO A 62 4.61 7.19 -3.08
C PRO A 62 4.22 6.52 -1.75
N ALA A 63 2.96 6.13 -1.59
CA ALA A 63 2.46 5.44 -0.38
C ALA A 63 3.09 4.04 -0.17
N LEU A 64 3.58 3.41 -1.26
CA LEU A 64 4.22 2.10 -1.23
C LEU A 64 5.75 2.18 -1.27
N LYS A 65 6.31 3.38 -1.45
CA LYS A 65 7.77 3.58 -1.39
C LYS A 65 8.22 3.48 0.07
N ILE A 66 8.73 2.32 0.46
CA ILE A 66 9.40 2.15 1.74
C ILE A 66 10.65 3.04 1.72
N LYS A 67 10.76 3.99 2.67
CA LYS A 67 11.94 4.84 2.82
C LYS A 67 13.12 4.01 3.37
N THR A 68 13.73 3.19 2.51
CA THR A 68 14.88 2.35 2.87
C THR A 68 16.21 3.04 2.59
N ALA A 69 16.36 4.27 3.09
CA ALA A 69 17.65 4.95 3.12
C ALA A 69 17.78 5.72 4.43
N VAL A 70 18.20 5.01 5.46
CA VAL A 70 18.58 5.58 6.74
C VAL A 70 20.08 5.88 6.67
N ASN A 71 20.43 7.10 6.26
CA ASN A 71 21.79 7.61 6.36
C ASN A 71 21.94 8.29 7.73
N ILE A 72 22.59 7.62 8.67
CA ILE A 72 22.84 8.16 10.01
C ILE A 72 24.33 8.33 10.19
N GLN A 73 24.75 9.56 10.43
CA GLN A 73 26.11 9.89 10.86
C GLN A 73 26.10 10.06 12.38
N LEU A 74 26.85 9.23 13.10
CA LEU A 74 26.96 9.27 14.56
C LEU A 74 28.42 9.55 14.94
N SER A 75 28.61 10.42 15.92
CA SER A 75 29.91 10.63 16.57
C SER A 75 30.00 9.74 17.80
N ILE A 76 31.13 9.08 17.98
CA ILE A 76 31.42 8.22 19.14
C ILE A 76 32.59 8.81 19.94
N PRO A 77 32.62 8.65 21.27
CA PRO A 77 33.72 9.15 22.09
C PRO A 77 35.01 8.40 21.77
N VAL A 78 36.11 9.14 21.66
CA VAL A 78 37.46 8.59 21.44
C VAL A 78 38.42 9.23 22.43
N SER A 79 39.13 8.40 23.20
CA SER A 79 40.24 8.84 24.05
C SER A 79 41.49 9.01 23.20
N VAL A 80 42.20 10.11 23.40
CA VAL A 80 43.50 10.40 22.77
C VAL A 80 44.48 10.72 23.89
N ASP A 81 45.44 9.82 24.09
CA ASP A 81 46.61 9.99 24.96
C ASP A 81 47.75 10.68 24.21
#